data_AF-A0A2K2G436-F1
#
_entry.id   AF-A0A2K2G436-F1
#
_cell.length_a   1.000
_cell.length_b   1.000
_cell.length_c   1.000
_cell.angle_alpha   90.00
_cell.angle_beta   90.00
_cell.angle_gamma   90.00
#
_symmetry.space_group_name_H-M   'P 1'
#
loop_
_entity.id
_entity.type
_entity.pdbx_description
1 polymer ?
#
loop_
_entity_poly.entity_id
_entity_poly.type
_entity_poly.pdbx_seq_one_letter_code
_entity_poly.pdbx_strand_id
1 'polypeptide(L)'
;MGNVTLGIGGREFMLACADGEEAHILRLARLIDSKATASGAVGQTETRMLLFAALMMADELHELRSRPEPQAVLPIEVPAIPPQFAERLARIAARVENLADLLETEAANA
;
A
#
# COMPACT_ATOMS: atom_id res chain seq x y z
N MET A 1 18.32 -0.97 25.07
CA MET A 1 17.24 -1.95 25.30
C MET A 1 16.06 -1.23 25.91
N GLY A 2 14.94 -1.20 25.20
CA GLY A 2 13.69 -0.56 25.63
C GLY A 2 12.62 -1.57 26.01
N ASN A 3 11.60 -1.10 26.74
CA ASN A 3 10.36 -1.83 26.99
C ASN A 3 9.20 -1.02 26.42
N VAL A 4 8.23 -1.70 25.83
CA VAL A 4 7.01 -1.10 25.29
C VAL A 4 5.80 -1.81 25.88
N THR A 5 4.80 -1.03 26.27
CA THR A 5 3.49 -1.55 26.71
C THR A 5 2.52 -1.57 25.53
N LEU A 6 1.88 -2.71 25.30
CA LEU A 6 1.01 -3.00 24.17
C LEU A 6 -0.42 -3.22 24.67
N GLY A 7 -1.36 -2.39 24.21
CA GLY A 7 -2.78 -2.59 24.44
C GLY A 7 -3.39 -3.52 23.39
N ILE A 8 -3.90 -4.69 23.80
CA ILE A 8 -4.55 -5.67 22.92
C ILE A 8 -5.81 -6.22 23.61
N GLY A 9 -6.98 -6.03 22.99
CA GLY A 9 -8.26 -6.53 23.48
C GLY A 9 -8.63 -6.02 24.86
N GLY A 10 -8.25 -4.76 25.17
CA GLY A 10 -8.46 -4.14 26.48
C GLY A 10 -7.50 -4.59 27.58
N ARG A 11 -6.38 -5.26 27.23
CA ARG A 11 -5.35 -5.74 28.16
C ARG A 11 -3.98 -5.18 27.79
N GLU A 12 -3.12 -5.00 28.79
CA GLU A 12 -1.77 -4.46 28.62
C GLU A 12 -0.72 -5.58 28.66
N PHE A 13 0.21 -5.57 27.70
CA PHE A 13 1.31 -6.52 27.59
C PHE A 13 2.65 -5.77 27.53
N MET A 14 3.61 -6.12 28.37
CA MET A 14 4.94 -5.51 28.33
C MET A 14 5.89 -6.39 27.50
N LEU A 15 6.49 -5.79 26.46
CA LEU A 15 7.45 -6.46 25.58
C LEU A 15 8.78 -5.72 25.57
N ALA A 16 9.87 -6.46 25.78
CA ALA A 16 11.22 -5.94 25.59
C ALA A 16 11.55 -5.85 24.10
N CYS A 17 12.17 -4.75 23.67
CA CYS A 17 12.54 -4.52 22.30
C CYS A 17 13.94 -3.90 22.14
N ALA A 18 14.49 -4.04 20.95
CA ALA A 18 15.68 -3.30 20.55
C ALA A 18 15.37 -1.81 20.42
N ASP A 19 16.40 -0.98 20.57
CA ASP A 19 16.27 0.47 20.45
C ASP A 19 15.90 0.83 19.00
N GLY A 20 14.81 1.59 18.81
CA GLY A 20 14.32 2.01 17.50
C GLY A 20 13.20 1.13 16.90
N GLU A 21 12.88 -0.02 17.51
CA GLU A 21 11.80 -0.91 17.06
C GLU A 21 10.45 -0.63 17.72
N GLU A 22 10.39 0.30 18.69
CA GLU A 22 9.21 0.56 19.52
C GLU A 22 7.98 0.91 18.66
N ALA A 23 8.18 1.79 17.68
CA ALA A 23 7.13 2.22 16.77
C ALA A 23 6.63 1.08 15.87
N HIS A 24 7.52 0.17 15.46
CA HIS A 24 7.13 -0.98 14.64
C HIS A 24 6.29 -1.96 15.46
N ILE A 25 6.74 -2.29 16.66
CA ILE A 25 6.03 -3.19 17.58
C ILE A 25 4.65 -2.64 17.94
N LEU A 26 4.53 -1.33 18.21
CA LEU A 26 3.23 -0.69 18.46
C LEU A 26 2.28 -0.82 17.26
N ARG A 27 2.80 -0.72 16.03
CA ARG A 27 1.97 -0.96 14.82
C ARG A 27 1.52 -2.41 14.73
N LEU A 28 2.40 -3.37 15.01
CA LEU A 28 2.04 -4.79 15.02
C LEU A 28 0.99 -5.11 16.10
N ALA A 29 1.14 -4.54 17.29
CA ALA A 29 0.15 -4.71 18.36
C ALA A 29 -1.25 -4.22 17.96
N ARG A 30 -1.35 -3.09 17.25
CA ARG A 30 -2.64 -2.59 16.71
C ARG A 30 -3.26 -3.55 15.69
N LEU A 31 -2.46 -4.26 14.91
CA LEU A 31 -2.97 -5.28 13.98
C LEU A 31 -3.56 -6.45 14.77
N ILE A 32 -2.87 -6.92 15.81
CA ILE A 32 -3.36 -7.98 16.69
C ILE A 32 -4.65 -7.54 17.39
N ASP A 33 -4.70 -6.32 17.92
CA ASP A 33 -5.86 -5.73 18.58
C ASP A 33 -7.09 -5.65 17.65
N SER A 34 -6.87 -5.25 16.39
CA SER A 34 -7.91 -5.24 15.36
C SER A 34 -8.48 -6.64 15.10
N LYS A 35 -7.62 -7.68 15.04
CA LYS A 35 -8.08 -9.06 14.87
C LYS A 35 -8.77 -9.62 16.11
N ALA A 36 -8.24 -9.32 17.30
CA ALA A 36 -8.86 -9.68 18.57
C ALA A 36 -10.28 -9.10 18.67
N THR A 37 -10.45 -7.84 18.26
CA THR A 37 -11.76 -7.18 18.20
C THR A 37 -12.68 -7.80 17.14
N ALA A 38 -12.17 -8.01 15.92
CA ALA A 38 -12.94 -8.58 14.81
C ALA A 38 -13.41 -10.03 15.07
N SER A 39 -12.64 -10.81 15.84
CA SER A 39 -13.01 -12.17 16.20
C SER A 39 -14.23 -12.28 17.13
N GLY A 40 -14.69 -11.16 17.71
CA GLY A 40 -15.74 -11.16 18.74
C GLY A 40 -15.31 -11.83 20.04
N ALA A 41 -14.02 -12.16 20.20
CA ALA A 41 -13.47 -12.80 21.39
C ALA A 41 -13.14 -11.80 22.52
N VAL A 42 -13.46 -10.52 22.35
CA VAL A 42 -13.33 -9.51 23.40
C VAL A 42 -14.19 -9.91 24.60
N GLY A 43 -13.56 -10.03 25.78
CA GLY A 43 -14.21 -10.54 27.00
C GLY A 43 -14.05 -12.04 27.25
N GLN A 44 -13.44 -12.79 26.32
CA GLN A 44 -12.94 -14.13 26.59
C GLN A 44 -11.66 -14.09 27.45
N THR A 45 -11.16 -15.26 27.86
CA THR A 45 -9.83 -15.35 28.44
C THR A 45 -8.78 -14.85 27.44
N GLU A 46 -7.72 -14.25 27.96
CA GLU A 46 -6.61 -13.74 27.17
C GLU A 46 -6.06 -14.76 26.18
N THR A 47 -5.82 -16.00 26.64
CA THR A 47 -5.34 -17.10 25.82
C THR A 47 -6.27 -17.39 24.64
N ARG A 48 -7.59 -17.41 24.87
CA ARG A 48 -8.56 -17.71 23.83
C ARG A 48 -8.71 -16.57 22.83
N MET A 49 -8.69 -15.33 23.31
CA MET A 49 -8.71 -14.13 22.48
C MET A 49 -7.48 -14.06 21.56
N LEU A 50 -6.28 -14.27 22.11
CA LEU A 50 -5.04 -14.28 21.34
C LEU A 50 -4.99 -15.46 20.36
N LEU A 51 -5.53 -16.63 20.73
CA LEU A 51 -5.65 -17.77 19.82
C LEU A 51 -6.51 -17.43 18.60
N PHE A 52 -7.67 -16.80 18.79
CA PHE A 52 -8.52 -16.39 17.68
C PHE A 52 -7.84 -15.35 16.78
N ALA A 53 -7.21 -14.32 17.37
CA ALA A 53 -6.46 -13.34 16.61
C ALA A 53 -5.33 -13.99 15.78
N ALA A 54 -4.59 -14.93 16.37
CA ALA A 54 -3.51 -15.67 15.70
C ALA A 54 -4.03 -16.52 14.53
N LEU A 55 -5.15 -17.22 14.71
CA LEU A 55 -5.77 -18.02 13.64
C LEU A 55 -6.23 -17.15 12.47
N MET A 56 -6.85 -16.00 12.74
CA MET A 56 -7.26 -15.07 11.67
C MET A 56 -6.05 -14.54 10.87
N MET A 57 -4.97 -14.17 11.55
CA MET A 57 -3.74 -13.73 10.86
C MET A 57 -3.08 -14.87 10.07
N ALA A 58 -3.13 -16.10 10.60
CA ALA A 58 -2.60 -17.27 9.90
C ALA A 58 -3.41 -17.59 8.63
N ASP A 59 -4.74 -17.43 8.67
CA ASP A 59 -5.62 -17.57 7.51
C ASP A 59 -5.31 -16.53 6.43
N GLU A 60 -5.17 -15.25 6.80
CA GLU A 60 -4.78 -14.19 5.86
C GLU A 60 -3.40 -14.43 5.24
N LEU A 61 -2.44 -14.90 6.04
CA LEU A 61 -1.12 -15.26 5.54
C LEU A 61 -1.19 -16.48 4.62
N HIS A 62 -2.05 -17.45 4.91
CA HIS A 62 -2.29 -18.61 4.07
C HIS A 62 -2.85 -18.19 2.72
N GLU A 63 -3.91 -17.40 2.68
CA GLU A 63 -4.52 -16.89 1.45
C GLU A 63 -3.53 -16.09 0.59
N LEU A 64 -2.71 -15.23 1.22
CA LEU A 64 -1.67 -14.47 0.50
C LEU A 64 -0.59 -15.36 -0.12
N ARG A 65 -0.23 -16.47 0.53
CA ARG A 65 0.78 -17.43 0.05
C ARG A 65 0.21 -18.45 -0.93
N SER A 66 -1.06 -18.81 -0.76
CA SER A 66 -1.80 -19.76 -1.60
C SER A 66 -2.31 -19.12 -2.89
N ARG A 67 -2.32 -17.77 -2.96
CA ARG A 67 -2.58 -17.05 -4.20
C ARG A 67 -1.57 -17.53 -5.24
N PRO A 68 -2.03 -18.17 -6.35
CA PRO A 68 -1.12 -18.62 -7.40
C PRO A 68 -0.32 -17.40 -7.87
N GLU A 69 0.97 -17.61 -8.19
CA GLU A 69 1.73 -16.59 -8.89
C GLU A 69 0.84 -16.06 -10.03
N PRO A 70 0.80 -14.73 -10.25
CA PRO A 70 0.07 -14.19 -11.37
C PRO A 70 0.46 -15.03 -12.57
N GLN A 71 -0.48 -15.82 -13.12
CA GLN A 71 -0.25 -16.58 -14.34
C GLN A 71 0.38 -15.56 -15.27
N ALA A 72 1.61 -15.85 -15.72
CA ALA A 72 2.34 -14.97 -16.61
C ALA A 72 1.35 -14.55 -17.67
N VAL A 73 0.86 -13.31 -17.56
CA VAL A 73 -0.12 -12.79 -18.49
C VAL A 73 0.68 -12.85 -19.77
N LEU A 74 0.31 -13.77 -20.67
CA LEU A 74 0.95 -13.86 -21.98
C LEU A 74 1.10 -12.42 -22.44
N PRO A 75 2.31 -11.97 -22.81
CA PRO A 75 2.56 -10.57 -23.05
C PRO A 75 1.42 -10.08 -23.92
N ILE A 76 0.59 -9.20 -23.35
CA ILE A 76 -0.51 -8.61 -24.09
C ILE A 76 0.20 -7.98 -25.27
N GLU A 77 -0.03 -8.49 -26.48
CA GLU A 77 0.55 -7.92 -27.68
C GLU A 77 -0.04 -6.52 -27.80
N VAL A 78 0.70 -5.55 -27.24
CA VAL A 78 0.32 -4.15 -27.34
C VAL A 78 0.48 -3.83 -28.82
N PRO A 79 -0.61 -3.47 -29.52
CA PRO A 79 -0.50 -3.12 -30.93
C PRO A 79 0.51 -1.99 -31.06
N ALA A 80 1.53 -2.22 -31.90
CA ALA A 80 2.57 -1.23 -32.12
C ALA A 80 1.94 0.08 -32.58
N ILE A 81 2.32 1.19 -31.92
CA ILE A 81 1.83 2.52 -32.29
C ILE A 81 2.32 2.81 -33.72
N PRO A 82 1.42 3.06 -34.70
CA PRO A 82 1.84 3.35 -36.06
C PRO A 82 2.74 4.59 -36.13
N PRO A 83 3.81 4.60 -36.96
CA PRO A 83 4.77 5.71 -37.01
C PRO A 83 4.12 7.05 -37.37
N GLN A 84 3.07 7.01 -38.18
CA GLN A 84 2.21 8.16 -38.52
C GLN A 84 1.60 8.87 -37.30
N PHE A 85 1.42 8.18 -36.16
CA PHE A 85 0.90 8.79 -34.94
C PHE A 85 1.94 9.68 -34.26
N ALA A 86 3.20 9.25 -34.23
CA ALA A 86 4.31 10.06 -33.71
C ALA A 86 4.52 11.32 -34.57
N GLU A 87 4.42 11.20 -35.90
CA GLU A 87 4.48 12.35 -36.80
C GLU A 87 3.33 13.35 -36.59
N ARG A 88 2.11 12.84 -36.36
CA ARG A 88 0.96 13.70 -36.04
C ARG A 88 1.17 14.43 -34.72
N LEU A 89 1.71 13.76 -33.70
CA LEU A 89 2.03 14.36 -32.41
C LEU A 89 3.09 15.46 -32.56
N ALA A 90 4.15 15.21 -33.34
CA ALA A 90 5.18 16.20 -33.62
C ALA A 90 4.64 17.44 -34.34
N ARG A 91 3.71 17.26 -35.29
CA ARG A 91 3.04 18.39 -35.95
C ARG A 91 2.18 19.21 -34.99
N ILE A 92 1.50 18.56 -34.04
CA ILE A 92 0.73 19.26 -33.00
C ILE A 92 1.67 20.06 -32.10
N ALA A 93 2.78 19.45 -31.64
CA ALA A 93 3.77 20.14 -30.82
C ALA A 93 4.32 21.40 -31.52
N ALA A 94 4.72 21.29 -32.79
CA ALA A 94 5.19 22.43 -33.57
C ALA A 94 4.12 23.54 -33.71
N ARG A 95 2.84 23.16 -33.85
CA ARG A 95 1.72 24.13 -33.90
C ARG A 95 1.54 24.86 -32.58
N VAL A 96 1.73 24.16 -31.46
CA VAL A 96 1.65 24.72 -30.10
C VAL A 96 2.83 25.66 -29.84
N GLU A 97 4.05 25.30 -30.25
CA GLU A 97 5.23 26.17 -30.18
C GLU A 97 5.01 27.48 -30.95
N ASN A 98 4.53 27.39 -32.20
CA ASN A 98 4.22 28.58 -33.00
C ASN A 98 3.14 29.47 -32.35
N LEU A 99 2.15 28.89 -31.67
CA LEU A 99 1.13 29.65 -30.93
C LEU A 99 1.73 30.33 -29.70
N ALA A 100 2.63 29.66 -28.99
CA ALA A 100 3.34 30.24 -27.86
C ALA A 100 4.18 31.45 -28.31
N ASP A 101 4.96 31.32 -29.39
CA ASP A 101 5.77 32.42 -29.95
C ASP A 101 4.92 33.63 -30.33
N LEU A 102 3.74 33.40 -30.93
CA LEU A 102 2.80 34.48 -31.27
C LEU A 102 2.28 35.21 -30.02
N LEU A 103 1.93 34.48 -28.97
CA LEU A 103 1.47 35.08 -27.71
C LEU A 103 2.58 35.85 -27.00
N GLU A 104 3.80 35.34 -27.00
CA GLU A 104 4.96 36.03 -26.41
C GLU A 104 5.30 37.32 -27.17
N THR A 105 5.23 37.29 -28.50
CA THR A 105 5.48 38.47 -29.34
C THR A 105 4.34 39.49 -29.27
N GLU A 106 3.08 39.08 -29.12
CA GLU A 106 1.94 39.98 -28.91
C GLU A 106 2.01 40.63 -27.50
N ALA A 107 2.38 39.87 -26.47
CA ALA A 107 2.59 40.38 -25.11
C ALA A 107 3.81 41.31 -24.97
N ALA A 108 4.85 41.14 -25.79
CA ALA A 108 6.04 42.00 -25.79
C ALA A 108 5.82 43.33 -26.56
N ASN A 109 4.79 43.40 -27.41
CA ASN A 109 4.45 44.58 -28.23
C ASN A 109 3.25 45.39 -27.68
N ALA A 110 2.66 44.97 -26.55
CA ALA A 110 1.58 45.65 -25.83
C ALA A 110 2.10 46.44 -24.62
#